data_AF-A0A7W8YN68-F1
#
_entry.id   AF-A0A7W8YN68-F1
#
_cell.length_a   1.000
_cell.length_b   1.000
_cell.length_c   1.000
_cell.angle_alpha   90.00
_cell.angle_beta   90.00
_cell.angle_gamma   90.00
#
_symmetry.space_group_name_H-M   'P 1'
#
loop_
_entity.id
_entity.type
_entity.pdbx_description
1 polymer ?
#
loop_
_entity_poly.entity_id
_entity_poly.type
_entity_poly.pdbx_seq_one_letter_code
_entity_poly.pdbx_strand_id
1 'polypeptide(L)'
;MSLLQSIQQHLPGLAVDVVRLSLWLVVLTLLFVPLERFFGQRHAGRSKSELFSDLGFYFLSSLLPAILLAVPLALIAVAGQRLLPEAVPATLAGLPLWAKLLLGLLIGEVGTYWGHRLSHEIPWLWRFHAVHHSTEHLYFLANTRTHPVDMIVTRLFGLTPLYLLGLAGPGAAGSAAPVLLLLVGTVWGFFIHANLRWRFGPLEWLVATPAFHHWHHSKYDHINRNYASTLPVLDRLFGTHHLPRAWPSACGIEAEMPVSLAGQLLAPWRPAPATAPAANKPESAD
;
A
#
# COMPACT_ATOMS: atom_id res chain seq x y z
N MET A 1 -6.90 3.53 37.60
CA MET A 1 -5.63 3.00 37.05
C MET A 1 -4.79 4.18 36.60
N SER A 2 -3.56 4.33 37.09
CA SER A 2 -2.70 5.45 36.66
C SER A 2 -2.25 5.24 35.21
N LEU A 3 -2.02 6.33 34.47
CA LEU A 3 -1.51 6.28 33.08
C LEU A 3 -0.22 5.44 32.99
N LEU A 4 0.64 5.54 34.00
CA LEU A 4 1.86 4.74 34.16
C LEU A 4 1.59 3.23 34.27
N GLN A 5 0.60 2.82 35.06
CA GLN A 5 0.22 1.40 35.16
C GLN A 5 -0.35 0.86 33.85
N SER A 6 -1.14 1.66 33.13
CA SER A 6 -1.67 1.28 31.81
C SER A 6 -0.53 1.11 30.79
N ILE A 7 0.43 2.04 30.74
CA ILE A 7 1.61 1.92 29.85
C ILE A 7 2.45 0.68 30.20
N GLN A 8 2.66 0.42 31.50
CA GLN A 8 3.42 -0.75 31.97
C GLN A 8 2.77 -2.09 31.59
N GLN A 9 1.43 -2.16 31.53
CA GLN A 9 0.70 -3.36 31.11
C GLN A 9 0.80 -3.64 29.61
N HIS A 10 0.98 -2.61 28.77
CA HIS A 10 1.07 -2.75 27.31
C HIS A 10 2.50 -2.90 26.78
N LEU A 11 3.51 -2.52 27.56
CA LEU A 11 4.93 -2.66 27.21
C LEU A 11 5.33 -4.09 26.75
N PRO A 12 4.87 -5.17 27.44
CA PRO A 12 5.13 -6.53 26.98
C PRO A 12 4.55 -6.83 25.59
N GLY A 13 3.35 -6.33 25.29
CA GLY A 13 2.69 -6.53 23.99
C GLY A 13 3.44 -5.82 22.86
N LEU A 14 3.82 -4.55 23.08
CA LEU A 14 4.60 -3.80 22.10
C LEU A 14 5.98 -4.45 21.84
N ALA A 15 6.65 -4.95 22.88
CA ALA A 15 7.92 -5.65 22.72
C ALA A 15 7.76 -6.93 21.87
N VAL A 16 6.70 -7.72 22.10
CA VAL A 16 6.38 -8.89 21.29
C VAL A 16 6.11 -8.50 19.83
N ASP A 17 5.35 -7.44 19.60
CA ASP A 17 5.08 -6.95 18.25
C ASP A 17 6.36 -6.50 17.53
N VAL A 18 7.26 -5.78 18.21
CA VAL A 18 8.56 -5.38 17.64
C VAL A 18 9.43 -6.59 17.31
N VAL A 19 9.48 -7.60 18.18
CA VAL A 19 10.23 -8.84 17.91
C VAL A 19 9.62 -9.57 16.71
N ARG A 20 8.29 -9.71 16.66
CA ARG A 20 7.59 -10.34 15.52
C ARG A 20 7.88 -9.62 14.21
N LEU A 21 7.81 -8.29 14.20
CA LEU A 21 8.12 -7.48 13.03
C LEU A 21 9.59 -7.57 12.63
N SER A 22 10.50 -7.68 13.59
CA SER A 22 11.93 -7.88 13.30
C SER A 22 12.19 -9.24 12.64
N LEU A 23 11.57 -10.30 13.16
CA LEU A 23 11.65 -11.65 12.55
C LEU A 23 11.04 -11.66 11.15
N TRP A 24 9.90 -10.99 10.97
CA TRP A 24 9.28 -10.85 9.64
C TRP A 24 10.17 -10.09 8.66
N LEU A 25 10.83 -9.02 9.10
CA LEU A 25 11.79 -8.27 8.27
C LEU A 25 12.98 -9.16 7.87
N VAL A 26 13.46 -10.02 8.76
CA VAL A 26 14.51 -11.01 8.45
C VAL A 26 14.02 -11.96 7.35
N VAL A 27 12.80 -12.50 7.46
CA VAL A 27 12.22 -13.38 6.43
C VAL A 27 12.11 -12.66 5.08
N LEU A 28 11.55 -11.44 5.06
CA LEU A 28 11.45 -10.62 3.85
C LEU A 28 12.83 -10.34 3.25
N THR A 29 13.83 -10.04 4.08
CA THR A 29 15.19 -9.76 3.63
C THR A 29 15.83 -11.02 3.02
N LEU A 30 15.69 -12.17 3.68
CA LEU A 30 16.19 -13.46 3.16
C LEU A 30 15.50 -13.88 1.85
N LEU A 31 14.25 -13.44 1.63
CA LEU A 31 13.53 -13.68 0.39
C LEU A 31 13.93 -12.70 -0.72
N PHE A 32 13.75 -11.40 -0.49
CA PHE A 32 13.84 -10.39 -1.54
C PHE A 32 15.27 -9.95 -1.86
N VAL A 33 16.18 -9.87 -0.89
CA VAL A 33 17.56 -9.40 -1.18
C VAL A 33 18.29 -10.32 -2.17
N PRO A 34 18.23 -11.67 -2.05
CA PRO A 34 18.80 -12.54 -3.08
C PRO A 34 18.12 -12.33 -4.44
N LEU A 35 16.79 -12.25 -4.47
CA LEU A 35 16.05 -12.07 -5.73
C LEU A 35 16.44 -10.76 -6.43
N GLU A 36 16.49 -9.65 -5.70
CA GLU A 36 16.89 -8.35 -6.23
C GLU A 36 18.35 -8.33 -6.68
N ARG A 37 19.24 -9.06 -5.98
CA ARG A 37 20.65 -9.16 -6.36
C ARG A 37 20.86 -9.93 -7.67
N PHE A 38 20.09 -10.99 -7.90
CA PHE A 38 20.24 -11.84 -9.08
C PHE A 38 19.39 -11.38 -10.28
N PHE A 39 18.21 -10.80 -10.04
CA PHE A 39 17.23 -10.47 -11.08
C PHE A 39 16.90 -8.98 -11.20
N GLY A 40 17.47 -8.13 -10.35
CA GLY A 40 17.23 -6.69 -10.33
C GLY A 40 18.16 -5.88 -11.22
N GLN A 41 17.88 -4.58 -11.29
CA GLN A 41 18.81 -3.60 -11.87
C GLN A 41 19.89 -3.24 -10.83
N ARG A 42 21.13 -3.04 -11.28
CA ARG A 42 22.21 -2.59 -10.40
C ARG A 42 22.05 -1.09 -10.19
N HIS A 43 21.88 -0.69 -8.93
CA HIS A 43 21.83 0.71 -8.52
C HIS A 43 23.02 1.02 -7.62
N ALA A 44 23.30 2.32 -7.43
CA ALA A 44 24.22 2.76 -6.39
C ALA A 44 23.72 2.28 -5.02
N GLY A 45 24.65 2.07 -4.09
CA GLY A 45 24.31 1.69 -2.72
C GLY A 45 23.49 2.79 -2.04
N ARG A 46 22.51 2.38 -1.23
CA ARG A 46 21.72 3.30 -0.41
C ARG A 46 22.57 3.90 0.70
N SER A 47 22.35 5.17 1.00
CA SER A 47 22.95 5.82 2.16
C SER A 47 22.42 5.23 3.47
N LYS A 48 23.18 5.38 4.55
CA LYS A 48 22.71 4.94 5.89
C LYS A 48 21.44 5.66 6.31
N SER A 49 21.29 6.94 5.95
CA SER A 49 20.12 7.74 6.31
C SER A 49 18.85 7.25 5.63
N GLU A 50 18.91 6.87 4.35
CA GLU A 50 17.78 6.27 3.64
C GLU A 50 17.37 4.95 4.30
N LEU A 51 18.35 4.09 4.58
CA LEU A 51 18.09 2.80 5.24
C LEU A 51 17.41 2.99 6.61
N PHE A 52 17.88 3.93 7.45
CA PHE A 52 17.24 4.21 8.73
C PHE A 52 15.83 4.78 8.56
N SER A 53 15.59 5.60 7.54
CA SER A 53 14.27 6.13 7.22
C SER A 53 13.31 5.00 6.84
N ASP A 54 13.72 4.13 5.92
CA ASP A 54 12.92 3.00 5.44
C ASP A 54 12.63 1.98 6.56
N LEU A 55 13.60 1.72 7.45
CA LEU A 55 13.37 0.91 8.65
C LEU A 55 12.37 1.58 9.60
N GLY A 56 12.48 2.89 9.79
CA GLY A 56 11.53 3.65 10.60
C GLY A 56 10.11 3.56 10.06
N PHE A 57 9.95 3.75 8.75
CA PHE A 57 8.66 3.57 8.06
C PHE A 57 8.15 2.14 8.13
N TYR A 58 9.02 1.13 8.01
CA TYR A 58 8.64 -0.28 8.18
C TYR A 58 7.93 -0.52 9.52
N PHE A 59 8.52 -0.06 10.64
CA PHE A 59 7.89 -0.21 11.94
C PHE A 59 6.64 0.67 12.10
N LEU A 60 6.70 1.92 11.62
CA LEU A 60 5.58 2.86 11.72
C LEU A 60 4.33 2.35 10.98
N SER A 61 4.50 1.99 9.71
CA SER A 61 3.45 1.47 8.81
C SER A 61 2.95 0.07 9.21
N SER A 62 3.66 -0.62 10.10
CA SER A 62 3.25 -1.92 10.64
C SER A 62 2.53 -1.83 11.98
N LEU A 63 2.95 -0.92 12.87
CA LEU A 63 2.40 -0.78 14.22
C LEU A 63 1.19 0.16 14.27
N LEU A 64 1.24 1.30 13.57
CA LEU A 64 0.15 2.28 13.62
C LEU A 64 -1.21 1.80 13.09
N PRO A 65 -1.31 1.00 12.01
CA PRO A 65 -2.63 0.62 11.50
C PRO A 65 -3.52 -0.07 12.52
N ALA A 66 -2.94 -0.93 13.36
CA ALA A 66 -3.68 -1.65 14.40
C ALA A 66 -4.34 -0.70 15.40
N ILE A 67 -3.71 0.45 15.67
CA ILE A 67 -4.21 1.46 16.60
C ILE A 67 -5.18 2.40 15.87
N LEU A 68 -4.77 2.95 14.73
CA LEU A 68 -5.49 4.03 14.05
C LEU A 68 -6.74 3.55 13.32
N LEU A 69 -6.78 2.28 12.88
CA LEU A 69 -7.89 1.73 12.12
C LEU A 69 -8.87 0.93 12.97
N ALA A 70 -8.53 0.56 14.21
CA ALA A 70 -9.39 -0.27 15.06
C ALA A 70 -10.78 0.32 15.26
N VAL A 71 -10.87 1.59 15.69
CA VAL A 71 -12.15 2.25 15.94
C VAL A 71 -12.93 2.50 14.64
N PRO A 72 -12.35 3.12 13.58
CA PRO A 72 -13.06 3.30 12.32
C PRO A 72 -13.62 2.00 11.74
N LEU A 73 -12.81 0.93 11.70
CA LEU A 73 -13.24 -0.36 11.14
C LEU A 73 -14.31 -1.04 12.01
N ALA A 74 -14.25 -0.90 13.34
CA ALA A 74 -15.31 -1.38 14.22
C ALA A 74 -16.64 -0.66 13.97
N LEU A 75 -16.59 0.67 13.82
CA LEU A 75 -17.77 1.48 13.47
C LEU A 75 -18.36 1.07 12.11
N ILE A 76 -17.49 0.84 11.12
CA ILE A 76 -17.89 0.37 9.80
C ILE A 76 -18.55 -1.02 9.88
N ALA A 77 -17.98 -1.96 10.66
CA ALA A 77 -18.60 -3.28 10.86
C ALA A 77 -19.98 -3.17 11.51
N VAL A 78 -20.14 -2.33 12.54
CA VAL A 78 -21.44 -2.08 13.19
C VAL A 78 -22.42 -1.44 12.21
N ALA A 79 -21.97 -0.49 11.38
CA ALA A 79 -22.79 0.10 10.33
C ALA A 79 -23.25 -0.96 9.32
N GLY A 80 -22.36 -1.86 8.89
CA GLY A 80 -22.70 -2.98 8.02
C GLY A 80 -23.81 -3.87 8.60
N GLN A 81 -23.70 -4.23 9.88
CA GLN A 81 -24.72 -5.02 10.59
C GLN A 81 -26.08 -4.30 10.70
N ARG A 82 -26.08 -2.97 10.76
CA ARG A 82 -27.29 -2.15 10.92
C ARG A 82 -27.96 -1.82 9.59
N LEU A 83 -27.17 -1.62 8.54
CA LEU A 83 -27.63 -1.07 7.26
C LEU A 83 -27.90 -2.16 6.22
N LEU A 84 -27.20 -3.30 6.29
CA LEU A 84 -27.40 -4.40 5.34
C LEU A 84 -28.48 -5.36 5.83
N PRO A 85 -29.32 -5.90 4.94
CA PRO A 85 -30.20 -7.01 5.28
C PRO A 85 -29.38 -8.19 5.80
N GLU A 86 -29.80 -8.82 6.90
CA GLU A 86 -29.08 -9.92 7.56
C GLU A 86 -28.71 -11.07 6.61
N ALA A 87 -29.55 -11.32 5.60
CA ALA A 87 -29.31 -12.30 4.55
C ALA A 87 -27.98 -12.09 3.81
N VAL A 88 -27.50 -10.85 3.65
CA VAL A 88 -26.26 -10.53 2.92
C VAL A 88 -25.02 -11.06 3.65
N PRO A 89 -24.68 -10.60 4.87
CA PRO A 89 -23.53 -11.12 5.60
C PRO A 89 -23.69 -12.61 5.92
N ALA A 90 -24.91 -13.12 6.16
CA ALA A 90 -25.15 -14.55 6.38
C ALA A 90 -24.79 -15.39 5.14
N THR A 91 -25.18 -14.94 3.94
CA THR A 91 -24.83 -15.61 2.67
C THR A 91 -23.32 -15.61 2.46
N LEU A 92 -22.66 -14.47 2.67
CA LEU A 92 -21.21 -14.34 2.53
C LEU A 92 -20.45 -15.19 3.56
N ALA A 93 -20.96 -15.29 4.79
CA ALA A 93 -20.41 -16.15 5.82
C ALA A 93 -20.55 -17.64 5.48
N GLY A 94 -21.59 -18.04 4.75
CA GLY A 94 -21.81 -19.42 4.29
C GLY A 94 -20.92 -19.85 3.12
N LEU A 95 -20.23 -18.92 2.44
CA LEU A 95 -19.38 -19.26 1.30
C LEU A 95 -18.17 -20.13 1.69
N PRO A 96 -17.74 -21.05 0.79
CA PRO A 96 -16.49 -21.78 0.99
C PRO A 96 -15.29 -20.82 0.98
N LEU A 97 -14.20 -21.22 1.64
CA LEU A 97 -13.03 -20.36 1.85
C LEU A 97 -12.49 -19.77 0.53
N TRP A 98 -12.35 -20.56 -0.53
CA TRP A 98 -11.84 -20.07 -1.82
C TRP A 98 -12.71 -18.95 -2.42
N ALA A 99 -14.04 -19.03 -2.28
CA ALA A 99 -14.95 -18.02 -2.78
C ALA A 99 -14.85 -16.73 -1.96
N LYS A 100 -14.70 -16.83 -0.63
CA LYS A 100 -14.42 -15.68 0.24
C LYS A 100 -13.12 -14.99 -0.13
N LEU A 101 -12.07 -15.76 -0.45
CA LEU A 101 -10.78 -15.21 -0.88
C LEU A 101 -10.90 -14.48 -2.22
N LEU A 102 -11.55 -15.08 -3.22
CA LEU A 102 -11.71 -14.42 -4.53
C LEU A 102 -12.56 -13.15 -4.43
N LEU A 103 -13.70 -13.21 -3.73
CA LEU A 103 -14.55 -12.05 -3.53
C LEU A 103 -13.86 -10.98 -2.68
N GLY A 104 -13.20 -11.37 -1.59
CA GLY A 104 -12.49 -10.44 -0.73
C GLY A 104 -11.32 -9.76 -1.45
N LEU A 105 -10.61 -10.48 -2.31
CA LEU A 105 -9.58 -9.91 -3.17
C LEU A 105 -10.19 -8.90 -4.15
N LEU A 106 -11.23 -9.28 -4.89
CA LEU A 106 -11.85 -8.40 -5.88
C LEU A 106 -12.45 -7.13 -5.24
N ILE A 107 -13.21 -7.29 -4.16
CA ILE A 107 -13.88 -6.19 -3.46
C ILE A 107 -12.85 -5.26 -2.80
N GLY A 108 -11.85 -5.84 -2.13
CA GLY A 108 -10.77 -5.09 -1.50
C GLY A 108 -9.92 -4.33 -2.52
N GLU A 109 -9.67 -4.95 -3.67
CA GLU A 109 -8.92 -4.34 -4.77
C GLU A 109 -9.68 -3.14 -5.37
N VAL A 110 -11.00 -3.24 -5.58
CA VAL A 110 -11.82 -2.10 -6.03
C VAL A 110 -11.70 -0.92 -5.08
N GLY A 111 -11.81 -1.17 -3.77
CA GLY A 111 -11.62 -0.15 -2.75
C GLY A 111 -10.21 0.47 -2.83
N THR A 112 -9.19 -0.38 -2.79
CA THR A 112 -7.77 0.02 -2.82
C THR A 112 -7.44 0.85 -4.06
N TYR A 113 -7.89 0.43 -5.24
CA TYR A 113 -7.72 1.14 -6.51
C TYR A 113 -8.24 2.58 -6.43
N TRP A 114 -9.45 2.79 -5.90
CA TRP A 114 -10.01 4.14 -5.79
C TRP A 114 -9.32 4.98 -4.73
N GLY A 115 -8.98 4.40 -3.58
CA GLY A 115 -8.20 5.12 -2.56
C GLY A 115 -6.85 5.58 -3.11
N HIS A 116 -6.18 4.70 -3.85
CA HIS A 116 -4.89 4.96 -4.45
C HIS A 116 -4.97 6.01 -5.58
N ARG A 117 -5.96 5.88 -6.48
CA ARG A 117 -6.21 6.87 -7.52
C ARG A 117 -6.50 8.25 -6.93
N LEU A 118 -7.35 8.34 -5.91
CA LEU A 118 -7.64 9.61 -5.25
C LEU A 118 -6.40 10.19 -4.56
N SER A 119 -5.53 9.34 -4.00
CA SER A 119 -4.23 9.76 -3.46
C SER A 119 -3.32 10.41 -4.50
N HIS A 120 -3.43 10.05 -5.78
CA HIS A 120 -2.73 10.72 -6.88
C HIS A 120 -3.44 11.97 -7.39
N GLU A 121 -4.76 11.90 -7.57
CA GLU A 121 -5.51 12.93 -8.30
C GLU A 121 -5.92 14.11 -7.42
N ILE A 122 -6.03 13.93 -6.10
CA ILE A 122 -6.37 15.01 -5.18
C ILE A 122 -5.07 15.64 -4.65
N PRO A 123 -4.77 16.92 -4.96
CA PRO A 123 -3.49 17.55 -4.58
C PRO A 123 -3.18 17.49 -3.09
N TRP A 124 -4.20 17.55 -2.23
CA TRP A 124 -4.01 17.44 -0.78
C TRP A 124 -3.57 16.04 -0.36
N LEU A 125 -4.17 14.98 -0.91
CA LEU A 125 -3.78 13.60 -0.61
C LEU A 125 -2.41 13.28 -1.21
N TRP A 126 -2.13 13.78 -2.41
CA TRP A 126 -0.85 13.61 -3.09
C TRP A 126 0.33 14.07 -2.24
N ARG A 127 0.19 15.15 -1.45
CA ARG A 127 1.27 15.60 -0.54
C ARG A 127 1.75 14.50 0.40
N PHE A 128 0.84 13.65 0.86
CA PHE A 128 1.16 12.52 1.74
C PHE A 128 1.60 11.30 0.95
N HIS A 129 0.95 11.03 -0.18
CA HIS A 129 1.29 9.90 -1.03
C HIS A 129 2.64 10.08 -1.76
N ALA A 130 3.06 11.32 -2.02
CA ALA A 130 4.37 11.64 -2.59
C ALA A 130 5.54 11.16 -1.72
N VAL A 131 5.34 10.95 -0.40
CA VAL A 131 6.33 10.30 0.45
C VAL A 131 6.61 8.87 -0.02
N HIS A 132 5.56 8.14 -0.44
CA HIS A 132 5.67 6.82 -1.03
C HIS A 132 6.39 6.84 -2.37
N HIS A 133 6.01 7.77 -3.25
CA HIS A 133 6.63 7.94 -4.57
C HIS A 133 8.03 8.55 -4.51
N SER A 134 8.53 8.99 -3.36
CA SER A 134 9.83 9.66 -3.25
C SER A 134 11.05 8.77 -3.53
N THR A 135 10.85 7.47 -3.77
CA THR A 135 11.94 6.53 -4.00
C THR A 135 12.43 6.58 -5.43
N GLU A 136 13.67 7.03 -5.63
CA GLU A 136 14.29 7.03 -6.97
C GLU A 136 14.72 5.62 -7.42
N HIS A 137 14.92 4.72 -6.46
CA HIS A 137 15.25 3.32 -6.69
C HIS A 137 14.25 2.43 -5.95
N LEU A 138 13.39 1.76 -6.71
CA LEU A 138 12.46 0.79 -6.15
C LEU A 138 13.19 -0.46 -5.66
N TYR A 139 12.75 -0.95 -4.51
CA TYR A 139 13.14 -2.22 -3.91
C TYR A 139 12.06 -2.62 -2.88
N PHE A 140 12.08 -3.85 -2.39
CA PHE A 140 10.95 -4.43 -1.67
C PHE A 140 10.47 -3.58 -0.48
N LEU A 141 11.38 -3.01 0.31
CA LEU A 141 11.01 -2.24 1.51
C LEU A 141 10.41 -0.86 1.19
N ALA A 142 10.58 -0.36 -0.05
CA ALA A 142 9.92 0.87 -0.50
C ALA A 142 8.40 0.80 -0.35
N ASN A 143 7.82 -0.41 -0.41
CA ASN A 143 6.42 -0.70 -0.09
C ASN A 143 5.96 -0.08 1.26
N THR A 144 6.86 0.04 2.24
CA THR A 144 6.50 0.51 3.59
C THR A 144 6.72 1.99 3.83
N ARG A 145 7.38 2.70 2.91
CA ARG A 145 7.58 4.15 2.96
C ARG A 145 6.25 4.83 2.70
N THR A 146 5.43 4.95 3.73
CA THR A 146 4.05 5.44 3.61
C THR A 146 3.78 6.40 4.76
N HIS A 147 3.33 7.61 4.44
CA HIS A 147 2.92 8.55 5.47
C HIS A 147 1.66 8.03 6.20
N PRO A 148 1.53 8.19 7.53
CA PRO A 148 0.36 7.67 8.27
C PRO A 148 -1.00 8.12 7.72
N VAL A 149 -1.11 9.36 7.23
CA VAL A 149 -2.34 9.86 6.57
C VAL A 149 -2.65 9.06 5.30
N ASP A 150 -1.67 8.86 4.43
CA ASP A 150 -1.84 8.09 3.20
C ASP A 150 -2.17 6.62 3.49
N MET A 151 -1.49 6.04 4.49
CA MET A 151 -1.78 4.69 4.98
C MET A 151 -3.22 4.55 5.48
N ILE A 152 -3.75 5.54 6.23
CA ILE A 152 -5.13 5.51 6.70
C ILE A 152 -6.10 5.56 5.52
N VAL A 153 -5.89 6.50 4.59
CA VAL A 153 -6.77 6.69 3.43
C VAL A 153 -6.80 5.41 2.59
N THR A 154 -5.65 4.95 2.09
CA THR A 154 -5.56 3.79 1.21
C THR A 154 -6.12 2.52 1.88
N ARG A 155 -5.81 2.27 3.17
CA ARG A 155 -6.33 1.10 3.89
C ARG A 155 -7.82 1.19 4.18
N LEU A 156 -8.35 2.36 4.55
CA LEU A 156 -9.79 2.50 4.78
C LEU A 156 -10.55 2.26 3.48
N PHE A 157 -10.07 2.75 2.36
CA PHE A 157 -10.70 2.50 1.06
C PHE A 157 -10.77 1.00 0.73
N GLY A 158 -9.67 0.25 0.92
CA GLY A 158 -9.65 -1.21 0.69
C GLY A 158 -10.45 -2.02 1.72
N LEU A 159 -10.39 -1.66 3.00
CA LEU A 159 -11.00 -2.45 4.08
C LEU A 159 -12.47 -2.12 4.33
N THR A 160 -12.92 -0.89 4.06
CA THR A 160 -14.32 -0.47 4.29
C THR A 160 -15.33 -1.42 3.65
N PRO A 161 -15.26 -1.75 2.34
CA PRO A 161 -16.26 -2.63 1.75
C PRO A 161 -16.20 -4.05 2.33
N LEU A 162 -15.02 -4.53 2.73
CA LEU A 162 -14.85 -5.85 3.36
C LEU A 162 -15.49 -5.91 4.76
N TYR A 163 -15.29 -4.86 5.56
CA TYR A 163 -15.88 -4.77 6.91
C TYR A 163 -17.39 -4.51 6.86
N LEU A 164 -17.87 -3.68 5.92
CA LEU A 164 -19.31 -3.46 5.71
C LEU A 164 -20.03 -4.78 5.38
N LEU A 165 -19.44 -5.59 4.49
CA LEU A 165 -20.04 -6.85 4.03
C LEU A 165 -19.82 -8.03 4.99
N GLY A 166 -19.12 -7.82 6.12
CA GLY A 166 -18.79 -8.89 7.07
C GLY A 166 -17.78 -9.90 6.55
N LEU A 167 -17.08 -9.61 5.45
CA LEU A 167 -15.97 -10.42 4.93
C LEU A 167 -14.66 -10.23 5.73
N ALA A 168 -14.61 -9.18 6.56
CA ALA A 168 -13.58 -8.93 7.55
C ALA A 168 -14.20 -8.43 8.88
N GLY A 169 -13.45 -8.48 9.98
CA GLY A 169 -13.95 -8.10 11.31
C GLY A 169 -14.73 -9.21 12.03
N PRO A 170 -15.60 -8.86 13.00
CA PRO A 170 -16.31 -9.85 13.84
C PRO A 170 -17.21 -10.81 13.07
N GLY A 171 -17.82 -10.37 11.95
CA GLY A 171 -18.66 -11.21 11.10
C GLY A 171 -17.89 -12.32 10.35
N ALA A 172 -16.56 -12.18 10.25
CA ALA A 172 -15.68 -13.19 9.69
C ALA A 172 -14.97 -14.03 10.77
N ALA A 173 -15.36 -13.91 12.05
CA ALA A 173 -14.77 -14.68 13.14
C ALA A 173 -14.89 -16.19 12.86
N GLY A 174 -13.77 -16.91 13.00
CA GLY A 174 -13.67 -18.33 12.67
C GLY A 174 -13.33 -18.64 11.21
N SER A 175 -13.30 -17.64 10.32
CA SER A 175 -12.79 -17.79 8.95
C SER A 175 -11.30 -17.47 8.88
N ALA A 176 -10.54 -18.27 8.13
CA ALA A 176 -9.15 -17.96 7.79
C ALA A 176 -9.03 -16.84 6.72
N ALA A 177 -10.13 -16.48 6.05
CA ALA A 177 -10.10 -15.60 4.88
C ALA A 177 -9.47 -14.21 5.14
N PRO A 178 -9.82 -13.46 6.21
CA PRO A 178 -9.25 -12.13 6.44
C PRO A 178 -7.73 -12.16 6.65
N VAL A 179 -7.23 -13.16 7.38
CA VAL A 179 -5.80 -13.33 7.67
C VAL A 179 -5.05 -13.70 6.38
N LEU A 180 -5.60 -14.60 5.58
CA LEU A 180 -4.99 -15.00 4.31
C LEU A 180 -4.98 -13.85 3.30
N LEU A 181 -6.07 -13.07 3.19
CA LEU A 181 -6.12 -11.89 2.33
C LEU A 181 -5.08 -10.84 2.75
N LEU A 182 -4.96 -10.57 4.06
CA LEU A 182 -3.95 -9.66 4.58
C LEU A 182 -2.53 -10.17 4.29
N LEU A 183 -2.27 -11.46 4.49
CA LEU A 183 -0.97 -12.07 4.21
C LEU A 183 -0.61 -11.98 2.72
N VAL A 184 -1.53 -12.38 1.84
CA VAL A 184 -1.35 -12.31 0.39
C VAL A 184 -1.11 -10.87 -0.04
N GLY A 185 -1.96 -9.93 0.35
CA GLY A 185 -1.80 -8.52 0.00
C GLY A 185 -0.51 -7.91 0.54
N THR A 186 -0.09 -8.29 1.75
CA THR A 186 1.18 -7.83 2.34
C THR A 186 2.38 -8.31 1.54
N VAL A 187 2.48 -9.63 1.28
CA VAL A 187 3.58 -10.21 0.51
C VAL A 187 3.57 -9.69 -0.93
N TRP A 188 2.39 -9.54 -1.53
CA TRP A 188 2.22 -9.01 -2.88
C TRP A 188 2.68 -7.56 -2.98
N GLY A 189 2.36 -6.72 -2.00
CA GLY A 189 2.87 -5.35 -1.91
C GLY A 189 4.39 -5.28 -1.90
N PHE A 190 5.06 -6.09 -1.06
CA PHE A 190 6.53 -6.17 -1.10
C PHE A 190 7.06 -6.65 -2.47
N PHE A 191 6.35 -7.61 -3.08
CA PHE A 191 6.73 -8.18 -4.37
C PHE A 191 6.67 -7.17 -5.52
N ILE A 192 5.56 -6.43 -5.68
CA ILE A 192 5.41 -5.47 -6.79
C ILE A 192 6.38 -4.28 -6.68
N HIS A 193 6.84 -3.93 -5.47
CA HIS A 193 7.85 -2.88 -5.27
C HIS A 193 9.29 -3.40 -5.41
N ALA A 194 9.50 -4.72 -5.41
CA ALA A 194 10.83 -5.29 -5.44
C ALA A 194 11.59 -4.85 -6.70
N ASN A 195 12.91 -4.71 -6.58
CA ASN A 195 13.80 -4.45 -7.69
C ASN A 195 13.97 -5.72 -8.54
N LEU A 196 12.93 -6.13 -9.24
CA LEU A 196 12.93 -7.32 -10.07
C LEU A 196 12.57 -6.94 -11.49
N ARG A 197 13.40 -7.34 -12.45
CA ARG A 197 13.14 -7.10 -13.89
C ARG A 197 12.12 -8.08 -14.48
N TRP A 198 11.17 -8.53 -13.66
CA TRP A 198 10.26 -9.61 -14.01
C TRP A 198 9.04 -9.08 -14.74
N ARG A 199 8.70 -9.80 -15.82
CA ARG A 199 7.49 -9.64 -16.61
C ARG A 199 6.88 -11.01 -16.81
N PHE A 200 5.56 -11.10 -16.68
CA PHE A 200 4.85 -12.38 -16.72
C PHE A 200 4.05 -12.59 -18.01
N GLY A 201 4.25 -11.74 -19.02
CA GLY A 201 3.60 -11.86 -20.31
C GLY A 201 2.07 -11.82 -20.18
N PRO A 202 1.32 -12.84 -20.64
CA PRO A 202 -0.14 -12.84 -20.53
C PRO A 202 -0.69 -12.71 -19.11
N LEU A 203 0.04 -13.16 -18.08
CA LEU A 203 -0.42 -13.05 -16.69
C LEU A 203 -0.49 -11.60 -16.20
N GLU A 204 0.21 -10.66 -16.85
CA GLU A 204 0.16 -9.21 -16.55
C GLU A 204 -1.21 -8.59 -16.84
N TRP A 205 -2.11 -9.35 -17.48
CA TRP A 205 -3.52 -8.98 -17.60
C TRP A 205 -4.31 -9.16 -16.31
N LEU A 206 -3.91 -10.13 -15.49
CA LEU A 206 -4.63 -10.53 -14.29
C LEU A 206 -3.95 -10.05 -13.02
N VAL A 207 -2.62 -10.07 -12.98
CA VAL A 207 -1.85 -9.78 -11.77
C VAL A 207 -0.81 -8.69 -12.00
N ALA A 208 -0.72 -7.76 -11.04
CA ALA A 208 0.25 -6.67 -11.07
C ALA A 208 1.67 -7.23 -10.89
N THR A 209 2.61 -6.78 -11.73
CA THR A 209 4.00 -7.22 -11.69
C THR A 209 4.92 -6.09 -11.21
N PRO A 210 6.19 -6.40 -10.87
CA PRO A 210 7.19 -5.37 -10.64
C PRO A 210 7.26 -4.38 -11.80
N ALA A 211 7.24 -4.85 -13.06
CA ALA A 211 7.23 -3.95 -14.21
C ALA A 211 6.02 -3.01 -14.23
N PHE A 212 4.82 -3.50 -13.90
CA PHE A 212 3.61 -2.69 -13.81
C PHE A 212 3.72 -1.59 -12.76
N HIS A 213 4.20 -1.94 -11.56
CA HIS A 213 4.28 -1.01 -10.45
C HIS A 213 5.49 -0.07 -10.53
N HIS A 214 6.56 -0.46 -11.25
CA HIS A 214 7.64 0.48 -11.56
C HIS A 214 7.15 1.60 -12.49
N TRP A 215 6.32 1.28 -13.47
CA TRP A 215 5.65 2.30 -14.30
C TRP A 215 4.70 3.19 -13.49
N HIS A 216 4.07 2.67 -12.44
CA HIS A 216 3.28 3.50 -11.53
C HIS A 216 4.15 4.54 -10.78
N HIS A 217 5.37 4.17 -10.41
CA HIS A 217 6.35 5.03 -9.73
C HIS A 217 7.17 5.92 -10.68
N SER A 218 6.84 5.97 -11.98
CA SER A 218 7.55 6.78 -12.97
C SER A 218 7.57 8.26 -12.59
N LYS A 219 8.72 8.91 -12.72
CA LYS A 219 8.91 10.32 -12.35
C LYS A 219 8.38 11.30 -13.42
N TYR A 220 8.62 11.01 -14.69
CA TYR A 220 8.37 11.94 -15.80
C TYR A 220 7.37 11.40 -16.83
N ASP A 221 7.53 10.13 -17.22
CA ASP A 221 6.78 9.54 -18.32
C ASP A 221 5.52 8.86 -17.82
N HIS A 222 4.35 9.22 -18.36
CA HIS A 222 3.08 8.53 -18.06
C HIS A 222 2.75 8.42 -16.57
N ILE A 223 2.96 9.53 -15.83
CA ILE A 223 2.50 9.67 -14.44
C ILE A 223 0.99 9.43 -14.31
N ASN A 224 0.53 9.14 -13.09
CA ASN A 224 -0.88 8.90 -12.76
C ASN A 224 -1.48 7.75 -13.60
N ARG A 225 -0.80 6.60 -13.56
CA ARG A 225 -1.20 5.34 -14.19
C ARG A 225 -1.02 4.19 -13.21
N ASN A 226 -1.63 3.05 -13.50
CA ASN A 226 -1.39 1.78 -12.81
C ASN A 226 -1.67 1.80 -11.30
N TYR A 227 -2.88 2.16 -10.88
CA TYR A 227 -3.23 2.28 -9.45
C TYR A 227 -3.57 0.94 -8.76
N ALA A 228 -3.88 -0.11 -9.51
CA ALA A 228 -4.16 -1.42 -8.94
C ALA A 228 -2.89 -2.02 -8.31
N SER A 229 -3.00 -2.53 -7.09
CA SER A 229 -1.89 -3.19 -6.40
C SER A 229 -1.82 -4.68 -6.73
N THR A 230 -2.94 -5.30 -7.10
CA THR A 230 -3.02 -6.73 -7.39
C THR A 230 -3.64 -7.01 -8.74
N LEU A 231 -4.73 -6.34 -9.14
CA LEU A 231 -5.49 -6.68 -10.34
C LEU A 231 -5.52 -5.53 -11.36
N PRO A 232 -4.56 -5.47 -12.31
CA PRO A 232 -4.51 -4.46 -13.38
C PRO A 232 -5.75 -4.38 -14.27
N VAL A 233 -6.67 -5.34 -14.16
CA VAL A 233 -7.97 -5.29 -14.82
C VAL A 233 -8.75 -4.01 -14.48
N LEU A 234 -8.60 -3.47 -13.26
CA LEU A 234 -9.25 -2.21 -12.89
C LEU A 234 -8.65 -1.03 -13.66
N ASP A 235 -7.32 -0.97 -13.79
CA ASP A 235 -6.68 0.05 -14.60
C ASP A 235 -7.08 -0.03 -16.08
N ARG A 236 -7.34 -1.23 -16.59
CA ARG A 236 -7.85 -1.40 -17.97
C ARG A 236 -9.29 -0.91 -18.07
N LEU A 237 -10.13 -1.28 -17.11
CA LEU A 237 -11.54 -0.88 -17.05
C LEU A 237 -11.70 0.65 -16.98
N PHE A 238 -10.82 1.31 -16.22
CA PHE A 238 -10.89 2.75 -15.96
C PHE A 238 -9.90 3.58 -16.79
N GLY A 239 -9.21 2.98 -17.76
CA GLY A 239 -8.39 3.68 -18.75
C GLY A 239 -7.05 4.22 -18.22
N THR A 240 -6.49 3.62 -17.17
CA THR A 240 -5.27 4.07 -16.48
C THR A 240 -4.11 3.07 -16.62
N HIS A 241 -4.30 1.96 -17.35
CA HIS A 241 -3.29 0.94 -17.56
C HIS A 241 -2.19 1.40 -18.55
N HIS A 242 -0.93 1.27 -18.14
CA HIS A 242 0.26 1.57 -18.94
C HIS A 242 1.37 0.54 -18.68
N LEU A 243 1.70 -0.29 -19.67
CA LEU A 243 2.76 -1.30 -19.53
C LEU A 243 3.48 -1.56 -20.87
N PRO A 244 4.22 -0.58 -21.40
CA PRO A 244 5.05 -0.79 -22.59
C PRO A 244 6.16 -1.79 -22.29
N ARG A 245 6.88 -2.29 -23.30
CA ARG A 245 8.00 -3.25 -23.09
C ARG A 245 9.20 -2.64 -22.37
N ALA A 246 9.40 -1.33 -22.52
CA ALA A 246 10.47 -0.60 -21.84
C ALA A 246 10.23 -0.50 -20.32
N TRP A 247 11.28 -0.09 -19.61
CA TRP A 247 11.20 0.30 -18.21
C TRP A 247 11.10 1.82 -18.11
N PRO A 248 10.53 2.37 -17.03
CA PRO A 248 10.53 3.82 -16.82
C PRO A 248 11.96 4.35 -16.81
N SER A 249 12.15 5.56 -17.36
CA SER A 249 13.45 6.24 -17.43
C SER A 249 14.00 6.61 -16.04
N ALA A 250 13.10 7.00 -15.14
CA ALA A 250 13.38 7.27 -13.73
C ALA A 250 12.13 7.00 -12.88
N CYS A 251 12.35 6.58 -11.63
CA CYS A 251 11.33 6.58 -10.58
C CYS A 251 11.54 7.77 -9.65
N GLY A 252 10.52 8.11 -8.86
CA GLY A 252 10.60 9.18 -7.88
C GLY A 252 9.53 10.25 -8.08
N ILE A 253 9.76 11.40 -7.45
CA ILE A 253 8.98 12.63 -7.66
C ILE A 253 9.92 13.76 -8.08
N GLU A 254 9.39 14.78 -8.75
CA GLU A 254 10.15 15.99 -9.09
C GLU A 254 10.49 16.84 -7.88
N ALA A 255 9.58 16.91 -6.90
CA ALA A 255 9.80 17.69 -5.69
C ALA A 255 10.88 17.07 -4.81
N GLU A 256 11.75 17.89 -4.22
CA GLU A 256 12.73 17.40 -3.27
C GLU A 256 12.04 16.83 -2.00
N MET A 257 12.37 15.59 -1.66
CA MET A 257 11.92 14.93 -0.43
C MET A 257 13.10 14.77 0.53
N PRO A 258 12.99 15.18 1.80
CA PRO A 258 14.04 14.94 2.78
C PRO A 258 14.35 13.45 2.92
N VAL A 259 15.62 13.13 3.19
CA VAL A 259 16.03 11.73 3.37
C VAL A 259 15.62 11.18 4.75
N SER A 260 15.55 12.02 5.77
CA SER A 260 15.27 11.59 7.14
C SER A 260 13.77 11.29 7.35
N LEU A 261 13.47 10.28 8.18
CA LEU A 261 12.10 9.92 8.55
C LEU A 261 11.28 11.13 9.02
N ALA A 262 11.82 11.90 9.96
CA ALA A 262 11.15 13.10 10.48
C ALA A 262 10.94 14.16 9.39
N GLY A 263 11.89 14.32 8.48
CA GLY A 263 11.76 15.22 7.34
C GLY A 263 10.61 14.79 6.41
N GLN A 264 10.52 13.51 6.08
CA GLN A 264 9.44 12.97 5.24
C GLN A 264 8.06 13.02 5.91
N LEU A 265 7.99 12.84 7.24
CA LEU A 265 6.75 12.99 8.00
C LEU A 265 6.27 14.45 8.07
N LEU A 266 7.21 15.41 8.08
CA LEU A 266 6.87 16.84 8.17
C LEU A 266 6.66 17.50 6.80
N ALA A 267 7.28 16.98 5.74
CA ALA A 267 7.24 17.57 4.40
C ALA A 267 5.81 17.81 3.87
N PRO A 268 4.84 16.88 4.01
CA PRO A 268 3.47 17.09 3.52
C PRO A 268 2.73 18.25 4.18
N TRP A 269 3.20 18.72 5.35
CA TRP A 269 2.58 19.82 6.10
C TRP A 269 3.20 21.18 5.80
N ARG A 270 4.33 21.22 5.09
CA ARG A 270 4.99 22.46 4.70
C ARG A 270 4.26 23.11 3.52
N PRO A 271 4.13 24.44 3.46
CA PRO A 271 3.59 25.12 2.29
C PRO A 271 4.33 24.66 1.03
N ALA A 272 3.60 24.46 -0.08
CA ALA A 272 4.25 24.21 -1.35
C ALA A 272 5.13 25.42 -1.69
N PRO A 273 6.34 25.24 -2.24
CA PRO A 273 7.12 26.36 -2.75
C PRO A 273 6.27 27.17 -3.73
N ALA A 274 6.41 28.50 -3.73
CA ALA A 274 5.62 29.41 -4.58
C ALA A 274 5.80 29.19 -6.10
N THR A 275 6.59 28.20 -6.51
CA THR A 275 6.97 27.86 -7.88
C THR A 275 6.80 26.36 -8.14
N ALA A 276 5.61 25.80 -7.92
CA ALA A 276 5.28 24.49 -8.47
C ALA A 276 4.85 24.66 -9.94
N PRO A 277 5.40 23.89 -10.90
CA PRO A 277 4.98 23.98 -12.29
C PRO A 277 3.52 23.55 -12.43
N ALA A 278 2.80 24.26 -13.30
CA ALA A 278 1.40 24.00 -13.60
C ALA A 278 1.20 22.55 -14.06
N ALA A 279 0.18 21.90 -13.50
CA ALA A 279 -0.34 20.64 -14.01
C ALA A 279 -0.50 20.72 -15.54
N ASN A 280 -0.05 19.66 -16.23
CA ASN A 280 -0.08 19.47 -17.67
C ASN A 280 -1.17 20.28 -18.39
N LYS A 281 -0.75 21.20 -19.28
CA LYS A 281 -1.62 21.64 -20.37
C LYS A 281 -1.97 20.40 -21.20
N PRO A 282 -3.24 20.22 -21.61
CA PRO A 282 -3.55 19.21 -22.60
C PRO A 282 -2.76 19.54 -23.87
N GLU A 283 -2.03 18.57 -24.41
CA GLU A 283 -1.55 18.64 -25.79
C GLU A 283 -2.77 18.90 -26.68
N SER A 284 -2.73 20.02 -27.40
CA SER A 284 -3.62 20.26 -28.51
C SER A 284 -3.39 19.15 -29.53
N ALA A 285 -4.43 18.36 -29.79
CA ALA A 285 -4.48 17.50 -30.95
C ALA A 285 -4.52 18.39 -32.20
N ASP A 286 -3.44 18.41 -32.95
CA ASP A 286 -3.41 18.71 -34.39
C ASP A 286 -3.25 17.41 -35.17
#